data_AF-A0A2N5I9W8-F1
#
_entry.id   AF-A0A2N5I9W8-F1
#
_cell.length_a   1.000
_cell.length_b   1.000
_cell.length_c   1.000
_cell.angle_alpha   90.00
_cell.angle_beta   90.00
_cell.angle_gamma   90.00
#
_symmetry.space_group_name_H-M   'P 1'
#
loop_
_entity.id
_entity.type
_entity.pdbx_description
1 polymer ?
#
loop_
_entity_poly.entity_id
_entity_poly.type
_entity_poly.pdbx_seq_one_letter_code
_entity_poly.pdbx_strand_id
1 'polypeptide(L)'
;MSQLLSLPNKAEIIASEKAEIDTVIEQTIALHKENGAMISKLTMDSVTALAASESRGRELSQQGFLKRVWNNLTGKNQKIRAQMDADTTRVQYASQQMIQKLAEQNLLTFDLATAVNNKLNTLALEIDKEFNEVYTKLGVFFKQTRSEIVQLEHRMEKVERNVELLHWNTTIEYQMYNGIEYALLPDEEKIVCISNDFLHKTKGTWSTADLMLLKSTLAELGLPIRQSITSKSFYNYLSQKPDLISRLFADIPLDALQTIEPYQAPVLKGVEKTLKLNADEKYIVDSVTEQLNMAGVAFNDREIKLSIIQQYLKNNAYMNPEVEVNLFDFVLELLVDLNMIYKAEAYTETIDEESDAAGDYDLFLIDAGDSKIKVMKVFKDSCGLSLEEARKLVNMAPATILSRITKDQAIAVENILRHAGAKAITKTYKENVHFVHANRDGIIKLKDPTYFIKTGEYVQDNTKLAEISDVIINPTFTIFSSKKSDSSTKIFANVKGKLFSVFVEHGQIIENGQPIMLILSEE
;
A
#
# COMPACT_ATOMS: atom_id res chain seq x y z
N MET A 1 -8.22 27.05 -3.50
CA MET A 1 -8.40 26.02 -4.54
C MET A 1 -9.66 26.35 -5.31
N SER A 2 -9.56 26.56 -6.62
CA SER A 2 -10.62 27.23 -7.37
C SER A 2 -10.91 26.59 -8.72
N GLN A 3 -11.19 25.28 -8.73
CA GLN A 3 -12.25 24.73 -9.57
C GLN A 3 -12.69 23.37 -9.05
N LEU A 4 -14.01 23.18 -8.93
CA LEU A 4 -14.61 21.90 -8.58
C LEU A 4 -14.49 20.97 -9.80
N LEU A 5 -14.02 19.74 -9.61
CA LEU A 5 -14.18 18.70 -10.63
C LEU A 5 -15.68 18.50 -10.83
N SER A 6 -16.21 18.87 -12.00
CA SER A 6 -17.64 18.83 -12.31
C SER A 6 -17.87 17.97 -13.54
N LEU A 7 -18.29 16.72 -13.31
CA LEU A 7 -18.59 15.76 -14.37
C LEU A 7 -20.09 15.78 -14.70
N PRO A 8 -20.49 15.46 -15.95
CA PRO A 8 -21.90 15.37 -16.32
C PRO A 8 -22.59 14.27 -15.49
N ASN A 9 -23.50 14.65 -14.59
CA ASN A 9 -24.22 13.71 -13.72
C ASN A 9 -25.32 12.97 -14.50
N LYS A 10 -25.35 11.63 -14.42
CA LYS A 10 -26.39 10.79 -15.05
C LYS A 10 -27.60 10.50 -14.16
N ALA A 11 -27.49 10.62 -12.83
CA ALA A 11 -28.63 10.43 -11.91
C ALA A 11 -28.46 11.19 -10.58
N GLU A 12 -29.58 11.59 -9.97
CA GLU A 12 -29.59 12.25 -8.66
C GLU A 12 -29.43 11.24 -7.52
N ILE A 13 -28.26 11.25 -6.88
CA ILE A 13 -28.07 10.63 -5.57
C ILE A 13 -28.70 11.54 -4.50
N ILE A 14 -29.54 10.97 -3.62
CA ILE A 14 -30.19 11.73 -2.55
C ILE A 14 -29.16 12.27 -1.54
N ALA A 15 -29.48 13.40 -0.91
CA ALA A 15 -28.52 14.12 -0.06
C ALA A 15 -27.99 13.29 1.12
N SER A 16 -28.80 12.41 1.71
CA SER A 16 -28.36 11.53 2.80
C SER A 16 -27.32 10.52 2.35
N GLU A 17 -27.49 9.93 1.16
CA GLU A 17 -26.54 8.97 0.60
C GLU A 17 -25.21 9.66 0.23
N LYS A 18 -25.25 10.89 -0.29
CA LYS A 18 -24.03 11.68 -0.53
C LYS A 18 -23.24 11.91 0.75
N ALA A 19 -23.92 12.30 1.84
CA ALA A 19 -23.26 12.52 3.13
C ALA A 19 -22.60 11.26 3.70
N GLU A 20 -23.22 10.09 3.52
CA GLU A 20 -22.63 8.80 3.89
C GLU A 20 -21.37 8.48 3.07
N ILE A 21 -21.44 8.68 1.75
CA ILE A 21 -20.29 8.50 0.84
C ILE A 21 -19.13 9.43 1.26
N ASP A 22 -19.43 10.72 1.43
CA ASP A 22 -18.43 11.74 1.77
C ASP A 22 -17.75 11.42 3.12
N THR A 23 -18.52 10.95 4.11
CA THR A 23 -17.99 10.55 5.43
C THR A 23 -16.95 9.44 5.30
N VAL A 24 -17.18 8.44 4.46
CA VAL A 24 -16.24 7.32 4.31
C VAL A 24 -15.05 7.66 3.45
N ILE A 25 -15.22 8.52 2.45
CA ILE A 25 -14.09 9.08 1.71
C ILE A 25 -13.18 9.82 2.69
N GLU A 26 -13.73 10.67 3.56
CA GLU A 26 -12.95 11.41 4.55
C GLU A 26 -12.25 10.48 5.55
N GLN A 27 -12.92 9.42 6.03
CA GLN A 27 -12.30 8.42 6.90
C GLN A 27 -11.17 7.65 6.20
N THR A 28 -11.38 7.27 4.95
CA THR A 28 -10.38 6.54 4.14
C THR A 28 -9.16 7.41 3.88
N ILE A 29 -9.36 8.68 3.51
CA ILE A 29 -8.27 9.64 3.33
C ILE A 29 -7.55 9.85 4.65
N ALA A 30 -8.26 10.05 5.76
CA ALA A 30 -7.64 10.23 7.07
C ALA A 30 -6.79 9.02 7.51
N LEU A 31 -7.21 7.81 7.16
CA LEU A 31 -6.48 6.56 7.42
C LEU A 31 -5.18 6.46 6.62
N HIS A 32 -5.15 7.01 5.40
CA HIS A 32 -4.07 6.78 4.44
C HIS A 32 -3.29 8.02 4.02
N LYS A 33 -3.60 9.21 4.55
CA LYS A 33 -2.98 10.49 4.14
C LYS A 33 -1.45 10.52 4.26
N GLU A 34 -0.88 9.78 5.19
CA GLU A 34 0.59 9.67 5.37
C GLU A 34 1.21 8.56 4.49
N ASN A 35 0.37 7.76 3.83
CA ASN A 35 0.77 6.66 2.96
C ASN A 35 0.58 7.07 1.48
N GLY A 36 1.61 7.70 0.92
CA GLY A 36 1.61 8.14 -0.48
C GLY A 36 1.29 7.02 -1.48
N ALA A 37 1.81 5.81 -1.27
CA ALA A 37 1.51 4.66 -2.14
C ALA A 37 0.01 4.34 -2.17
N MET A 38 -0.65 4.42 -1.02
CA MET A 38 -2.08 4.19 -0.91
C MET A 38 -2.90 5.32 -1.54
N ILE A 39 -2.46 6.57 -1.37
CA ILE A 39 -3.05 7.72 -2.07
C ILE A 39 -2.93 7.57 -3.60
N SER A 40 -1.80 7.08 -4.10
CA SER A 40 -1.60 6.79 -5.52
C SER A 40 -2.57 5.72 -6.00
N LYS A 41 -2.71 4.59 -5.28
CA LYS A 41 -3.69 3.52 -5.61
C LYS A 41 -5.13 4.05 -5.64
N LEU A 42 -5.53 4.77 -4.60
CA LEU A 42 -6.84 5.44 -4.48
C LEU A 42 -7.15 6.36 -5.66
N THR A 43 -6.16 7.13 -6.08
CA THR A 43 -6.28 8.07 -7.20
C THR A 43 -6.42 7.31 -8.52
N MET A 44 -5.58 6.30 -8.76
CA MET A 44 -5.63 5.50 -9.99
C MET A 44 -6.95 4.72 -10.12
N ASP A 45 -7.45 4.15 -9.01
CA ASP A 45 -8.76 3.49 -8.96
C ASP A 45 -9.88 4.47 -9.31
N SER A 46 -9.89 5.65 -8.68
CA SER A 46 -10.92 6.67 -8.90
C SER A 46 -10.92 7.20 -10.33
N VAL A 47 -9.73 7.47 -10.89
CA VAL A 47 -9.59 7.91 -12.29
C VAL A 47 -10.08 6.83 -13.23
N THR A 48 -9.72 5.57 -13.00
CA THR A 48 -10.11 4.45 -13.86
C THR A 48 -11.61 4.19 -13.79
N ALA A 49 -12.22 4.29 -12.61
CA ALA A 49 -13.66 4.16 -12.43
C ALA A 49 -14.46 5.26 -13.15
N LEU A 50 -13.93 6.49 -13.20
CA LEU A 50 -14.54 7.61 -13.94
C LEU A 50 -14.30 7.52 -15.44
N ALA A 51 -13.11 7.07 -15.83
CA ALA A 51 -12.67 6.96 -17.22
C ALA A 51 -12.94 5.56 -17.80
N ALA A 52 -13.94 4.84 -17.31
CA ALA A 52 -14.43 3.59 -17.89
C ALA A 52 -15.83 3.80 -18.48
N SER A 53 -16.13 3.17 -19.62
CA SER A 53 -17.50 3.15 -20.18
C SER A 53 -18.48 2.46 -19.24
N GLU A 54 -19.80 2.62 -19.40
CA GLU A 54 -20.80 2.02 -18.48
C GLU A 54 -20.65 0.50 -18.35
N SER A 55 -20.38 -0.22 -19.45
CA SER A 55 -20.16 -1.67 -19.42
C SER A 55 -18.88 -2.04 -18.68
N ARG A 56 -17.82 -1.25 -18.86
CA ARG A 56 -16.48 -1.52 -18.32
C ARG A 56 -16.33 -1.05 -16.87
N GLY A 57 -16.98 0.06 -16.53
CA GLY A 57 -17.07 0.60 -15.18
C GLY A 57 -17.85 -0.29 -14.23
N ARG A 58 -18.79 -1.12 -14.72
CA ARG A 58 -19.45 -2.16 -13.92
C ARG A 58 -18.51 -3.33 -13.58
N GLU A 59 -17.66 -3.76 -14.51
CA GLU A 59 -16.68 -4.82 -14.26
C GLU A 59 -15.57 -4.32 -13.31
N LEU A 60 -15.10 -3.10 -13.55
CA LEU A 60 -14.12 -2.40 -12.73
C LEU A 60 -14.62 -2.05 -11.33
N SER A 61 -15.87 -1.61 -11.18
CA SER A 61 -16.46 -1.34 -9.86
C SER A 61 -16.66 -2.61 -9.03
N GLN A 62 -16.58 -3.79 -9.66
CA GLN A 62 -16.64 -5.08 -8.99
C GLN A 62 -15.26 -5.62 -8.59
N GLN A 63 -14.18 -4.90 -8.86
CA GLN A 63 -12.79 -5.28 -8.55
C GLN A 63 -12.05 -4.09 -7.88
N GLY A 64 -10.97 -4.36 -7.15
CA GLY A 64 -10.12 -3.30 -6.57
C GLY A 64 -10.53 -2.73 -5.20
N PHE A 65 -9.86 -1.63 -4.82
CA PHE A 65 -9.94 -1.09 -3.46
C PHE A 65 -11.25 -0.33 -3.19
N LEU A 66 -11.78 0.42 -4.17
CA LEU A 66 -13.03 1.16 -4.00
C LEU A 66 -14.24 0.24 -3.69
N LYS A 67 -14.27 -0.97 -4.26
CA LYS A 67 -15.25 -1.98 -3.86
C LYS A 67 -15.08 -2.41 -2.40
N ARG A 68 -13.85 -2.61 -1.91
CA ARG A 68 -13.60 -3.01 -0.52
C ARG A 68 -14.05 -1.93 0.46
N VAL A 69 -13.71 -0.68 0.17
CA VAL A 69 -14.22 0.50 0.88
C VAL A 69 -15.76 0.52 0.89
N TRP A 70 -16.38 0.18 -0.25
CA TRP A 70 -17.83 0.19 -0.42
C TRP A 70 -18.57 -1.02 0.18
N ASN A 71 -17.95 -2.20 0.18
CA ASN A 71 -18.47 -3.41 0.80
C ASN A 71 -18.51 -3.27 2.32
N ASN A 72 -17.50 -2.62 2.91
CA ASN A 72 -17.47 -2.31 4.34
C ASN A 72 -18.53 -1.28 4.75
N LEU A 73 -18.90 -0.40 3.84
CA LEU A 73 -20.02 0.54 3.95
C LEU A 73 -21.39 -0.14 3.86
N THR A 74 -21.61 -0.92 2.80
CA THR A 74 -22.90 -1.55 2.48
C THR A 74 -23.22 -2.78 3.33
N GLY A 75 -22.21 -3.40 3.95
CA GLY A 75 -22.37 -4.52 4.90
C GLY A 75 -23.23 -4.18 6.12
N LYS A 76 -23.44 -2.89 6.43
CA LYS A 76 -24.33 -2.44 7.51
C LYS A 76 -25.80 -2.25 7.08
N ASN A 77 -26.11 -2.32 5.79
CA ASN A 77 -27.47 -2.11 5.27
C ASN A 77 -27.86 -3.19 4.26
N GLN A 78 -28.34 -4.34 4.76
CA GLN A 78 -28.80 -5.51 3.97
C GLN A 78 -29.92 -5.22 2.95
N LYS A 79 -30.44 -3.99 2.87
CA LYS A 79 -31.55 -3.62 1.98
C LYS A 79 -31.16 -3.19 0.57
N ILE A 80 -29.88 -3.11 0.22
CA ILE A 80 -29.45 -2.56 -1.07
C ILE A 80 -28.69 -3.63 -1.87
N ARG A 81 -29.42 -4.63 -2.37
CA ARG A 81 -28.92 -5.60 -3.38
C ARG A 81 -29.72 -5.60 -4.68
N ALA A 82 -30.56 -4.59 -4.89
CA ALA A 82 -31.38 -4.47 -6.09
C ALA A 82 -31.25 -3.06 -6.67
N GLN A 83 -30.18 -2.80 -7.43
CA GLN A 83 -30.11 -1.87 -8.58
C GLN A 83 -28.66 -1.73 -9.06
N MET A 84 -28.26 -2.51 -10.07
CA MET A 84 -26.92 -2.46 -10.67
C MET A 84 -26.59 -1.09 -11.32
N ASP A 85 -27.60 -0.28 -11.66
CA ASP A 85 -27.43 1.10 -12.18
C ASP A 85 -27.21 2.14 -11.07
N ALA A 86 -27.74 1.89 -9.86
CA ALA A 86 -27.48 2.74 -8.69
C ALA A 86 -26.02 2.62 -8.23
N ASP A 87 -25.42 1.45 -8.38
CA ASP A 87 -24.02 1.21 -8.00
C ASP A 87 -23.03 1.97 -8.91
N THR A 88 -23.32 2.10 -10.21
CA THR A 88 -22.43 2.84 -11.12
C THR A 88 -22.45 4.35 -10.84
N THR A 89 -23.63 4.94 -10.59
CA THR A 89 -23.74 6.38 -10.27
C THR A 89 -23.06 6.70 -8.93
N ARG A 90 -23.21 5.84 -7.92
CA ARG A 90 -22.54 5.98 -6.62
C ARG A 90 -21.03 5.90 -6.75
N VAL A 91 -20.53 4.93 -7.51
CA VAL A 91 -19.09 4.77 -7.76
C VAL A 91 -18.52 5.98 -8.51
N GLN A 92 -19.23 6.51 -9.51
CA GLN A 92 -18.81 7.73 -10.20
C GLN A 92 -18.77 8.94 -9.27
N TYR A 93 -19.82 9.16 -8.48
CA TYR A 93 -19.84 10.24 -7.49
C TYR A 93 -18.73 10.08 -6.46
N ALA A 94 -18.56 8.88 -5.91
CA ALA A 94 -17.52 8.59 -4.91
C ALA A 94 -16.12 8.80 -5.47
N SER A 95 -15.86 8.36 -6.71
CA SER A 95 -14.56 8.53 -7.38
C SER A 95 -14.28 10.01 -7.65
N GLN A 96 -15.29 10.77 -8.08
CA GLN A 96 -15.19 12.22 -8.27
C GLN A 96 -14.90 12.93 -6.93
N GLN A 97 -15.63 12.59 -5.88
CA GLN A 97 -15.43 13.15 -4.54
C GLN A 97 -14.07 12.76 -3.94
N MET A 98 -13.60 11.53 -4.15
CA MET A 98 -12.28 11.08 -3.71
C MET A 98 -11.19 11.95 -4.35
N ILE A 99 -11.19 12.09 -5.69
CA ILE A 99 -10.22 12.95 -6.39
C ILE A 99 -10.30 14.39 -5.90
N GLN A 100 -11.52 14.93 -5.75
CA GLN A 100 -11.75 16.28 -5.26
C GLN A 100 -11.18 16.48 -3.85
N LYS A 101 -11.45 15.57 -2.92
CA LYS A 101 -10.99 15.64 -1.52
C LYS A 101 -9.48 15.45 -1.39
N LEU A 102 -8.89 14.58 -2.21
CA LEU A 102 -7.44 14.42 -2.29
C LEU A 102 -6.77 15.71 -2.79
N ALA A 103 -7.34 16.37 -3.80
CA ALA A 103 -6.87 17.68 -4.26
C ALA A 103 -7.01 18.75 -3.17
N GLU A 104 -8.19 18.82 -2.53
CA GLU A 104 -8.52 19.76 -1.43
C GLU A 104 -7.60 19.65 -0.21
N GLN A 105 -7.07 18.46 0.02
CA GLN A 105 -6.14 18.18 1.12
C GLN A 105 -4.66 18.23 0.69
N ASN A 106 -4.36 18.67 -0.55
CA ASN A 106 -3.02 18.69 -1.14
C ASN A 106 -2.32 17.32 -1.15
N LEU A 107 -3.08 16.23 -1.26
CA LEU A 107 -2.57 14.86 -1.32
C LEU A 107 -2.27 14.41 -2.76
N LEU A 108 -2.79 15.12 -3.77
CA LEU A 108 -2.40 14.90 -5.17
C LEU A 108 -1.04 15.54 -5.44
N THR A 109 0.02 14.74 -5.49
CA THR A 109 1.38 15.19 -5.76
C THR A 109 1.62 15.46 -7.25
N PHE A 110 2.70 16.17 -7.58
CA PHE A 110 3.05 16.54 -8.95
C PHE A 110 3.27 15.32 -9.87
N ASP A 111 3.99 14.31 -9.38
CA ASP A 111 4.24 13.04 -10.05
C ASP A 111 2.96 12.23 -10.24
N LEU A 112 2.12 12.13 -9.21
CA LEU A 112 0.84 11.42 -9.31
C LEU A 112 -0.11 12.09 -10.31
N ALA A 113 -0.23 13.42 -10.27
CA ALA A 113 -1.02 14.16 -11.26
C ALA A 113 -0.47 13.98 -12.70
N THR A 114 0.84 13.84 -12.84
CA THR A 114 1.49 13.58 -14.14
C THR A 114 1.20 12.15 -14.62
N ALA A 115 1.37 11.15 -13.75
CA ALA A 115 1.08 9.75 -14.05
C ALA A 115 -0.39 9.56 -14.44
N VAL A 116 -1.32 10.20 -13.73
CA VAL A 116 -2.74 10.21 -14.08
C VAL A 116 -2.98 10.85 -15.45
N ASN A 117 -2.39 12.02 -15.72
CA ASN A 117 -2.55 12.68 -17.00
C ASN A 117 -1.99 11.84 -18.16
N ASN A 118 -0.87 11.14 -17.96
CA ASN A 118 -0.36 10.18 -18.93
C ASN A 118 -1.31 9.00 -19.12
N LYS A 119 -1.76 8.38 -18.03
CA LYS A 119 -2.73 7.28 -18.05
C LYS A 119 -3.96 7.65 -18.85
N LEU A 120 -4.52 8.85 -18.59
CA LEU A 120 -5.59 9.43 -19.39
C LEU A 120 -5.18 9.44 -20.87
N ASN A 121 -4.07 10.05 -21.25
CA ASN A 121 -3.65 10.09 -22.67
C ASN A 121 -3.48 8.71 -23.31
N THR A 122 -3.18 7.67 -22.53
CA THR A 122 -3.04 6.27 -23.01
C THR A 122 -4.32 5.45 -22.98
N LEU A 123 -5.40 5.91 -22.34
CA LEU A 123 -6.71 5.23 -22.20
C LEU A 123 -7.52 5.16 -23.52
N ALA A 124 -6.84 5.19 -24.66
CA ALA A 124 -7.39 5.31 -26.00
C ALA A 124 -8.18 4.07 -26.46
N LEU A 125 -9.31 3.77 -25.80
CA LEU A 125 -10.35 2.84 -26.22
C LEU A 125 -11.70 3.23 -25.63
N GLU A 126 -12.42 4.10 -26.34
CA GLU A 126 -13.80 3.87 -26.80
C GLU A 126 -14.37 5.16 -27.37
N ILE A 127 -15.15 5.02 -28.46
CA ILE A 127 -15.62 6.09 -29.35
C ILE A 127 -16.83 6.85 -28.76
N ASP A 128 -17.13 6.65 -27.48
CA ASP A 128 -18.32 7.24 -26.86
C ASP A 128 -18.13 8.74 -26.59
N LYS A 129 -19.06 9.54 -27.09
CA LYS A 129 -19.02 11.01 -26.99
C LYS A 129 -19.06 11.49 -25.53
N GLU A 130 -19.78 10.79 -24.65
CA GLU A 130 -19.86 11.09 -23.22
C GLU A 130 -18.57 10.72 -22.47
N PHE A 131 -17.94 9.58 -22.83
CA PHE A 131 -16.64 9.17 -22.32
C PHE A 131 -15.59 10.25 -22.59
N ASN A 132 -15.56 10.77 -23.82
CA ASN A 132 -14.65 11.84 -24.22
C ASN A 132 -14.87 13.13 -23.39
N GLU A 133 -16.08 13.41 -22.91
CA GLU A 133 -16.34 14.59 -22.07
C GLU A 133 -15.76 14.44 -20.66
N VAL A 134 -16.02 13.31 -19.99
CA VAL A 134 -15.46 13.01 -18.66
C VAL A 134 -13.94 13.00 -18.73
N TYR A 135 -13.41 12.33 -19.74
CA TYR A 135 -12.00 12.26 -20.05
C TYR A 135 -11.36 13.64 -20.20
N THR A 136 -11.94 14.49 -21.05
CA THR A 136 -11.43 15.84 -21.31
C THR A 136 -11.43 16.68 -20.04
N LYS A 137 -12.50 16.58 -19.22
CA LYS A 137 -12.61 17.31 -17.95
C LYS A 137 -11.57 16.86 -16.93
N LEU A 138 -11.33 15.54 -16.79
CA LEU A 138 -10.27 15.00 -15.95
C LEU A 138 -8.88 15.47 -16.42
N GLY A 139 -8.62 15.41 -17.72
CA GLY A 139 -7.34 15.87 -18.28
C GLY A 139 -7.07 17.36 -18.02
N VAL A 140 -8.08 18.22 -18.13
CA VAL A 140 -7.97 19.65 -17.77
C VAL A 140 -7.73 19.82 -16.27
N PHE A 141 -8.49 19.13 -15.43
CA PHE A 141 -8.37 19.19 -13.98
C PHE A 141 -6.95 18.83 -13.49
N PHE A 142 -6.39 17.70 -13.95
CA PHE A 142 -5.05 17.27 -13.52
C PHE A 142 -3.94 18.17 -14.08
N LYS A 143 -4.07 18.69 -15.31
CA LYS A 143 -3.13 19.68 -15.85
C LYS A 143 -3.12 20.97 -15.04
N GLN A 144 -4.30 21.45 -14.64
CA GLN A 144 -4.42 22.65 -13.82
C GLN A 144 -3.90 22.41 -12.40
N THR A 145 -4.28 21.31 -11.76
CA THR A 145 -3.78 20.90 -10.43
C THR A 145 -2.25 20.88 -10.42
N ARG A 146 -1.63 20.28 -11.44
CA ARG A 146 -0.17 20.27 -11.60
C ARG A 146 0.42 21.67 -11.71
N SER A 147 -0.21 22.57 -12.47
CA SER A 147 0.23 23.96 -12.57
C SER A 147 0.10 24.72 -11.23
N GLU A 148 -0.97 24.48 -10.48
CA GLU A 148 -1.19 25.09 -9.17
C GLU A 148 -0.14 24.64 -8.15
N ILE A 149 0.21 23.34 -8.13
CA ILE A 149 1.27 22.79 -7.28
C ILE A 149 2.61 23.51 -7.52
N VAL A 150 3.02 23.64 -8.79
CA VAL A 150 4.28 24.32 -9.16
C VAL A 150 4.26 25.81 -8.74
N GLN A 151 3.12 26.47 -8.87
CA GLN A 151 2.98 27.88 -8.45
C GLN A 151 3.03 28.05 -6.93
N LEU A 152 2.44 27.11 -6.16
CA LEU A 152 2.48 27.12 -4.70
C LEU A 152 3.90 26.91 -4.18
N GLU A 153 4.67 26.01 -4.78
CA GLU A 153 6.05 25.78 -4.39
C GLU A 153 6.96 26.99 -4.62
N HIS A 154 6.78 27.69 -5.74
CA HIS A 154 7.52 28.94 -5.98
C HIS A 154 7.30 29.99 -4.87
N ARG A 155 6.18 29.91 -4.14
CA ARG A 155 5.85 30.83 -3.04
C ARG A 155 6.40 30.37 -1.68
N MET A 156 6.83 29.11 -1.56
CA MET A 156 7.43 28.57 -0.33
C MET A 156 8.96 28.74 -0.38
N GLU A 157 9.45 29.92 0.01
CA GLU A 157 10.85 30.38 -0.17
C GLU A 157 11.95 29.64 0.65
N LYS A 158 11.64 28.53 1.31
CA LYS A 158 12.62 27.67 1.98
C LYS A 158 12.25 26.20 1.80
N VAL A 159 12.73 25.59 0.72
CA VAL A 159 12.73 24.14 0.59
C VAL A 159 14.02 23.63 1.25
N GLU A 160 13.89 22.86 2.32
CA GLU A 160 15.00 22.04 2.83
C GLU A 160 15.39 21.06 1.71
N ARG A 161 16.59 21.23 1.15
CA ARG A 161 17.06 20.37 0.06
C ARG A 161 17.56 19.06 0.65
N ASN A 162 17.15 17.94 0.07
CA ASN A 162 17.67 16.63 0.44
C ASN A 162 19.17 16.56 0.09
N VAL A 163 20.02 16.60 1.12
CA VAL A 163 21.49 16.62 0.97
C VAL A 163 22.00 15.34 0.32
N GLU A 164 21.37 14.19 0.60
CA GLU A 164 21.74 12.92 -0.02
C GLU A 164 21.47 12.94 -1.53
N LEU A 165 20.33 13.53 -1.95
CA LEU A 165 20.01 13.69 -3.37
C LEU A 165 20.92 14.68 -4.08
N LEU A 166 21.31 15.78 -3.43
CA LEU A 166 22.28 16.72 -3.99
C LEU A 166 23.63 16.03 -4.22
N HIS A 167 24.09 15.25 -3.24
CA HIS A 167 25.34 14.50 -3.40
C HIS A 167 25.24 13.43 -4.50
N TRP A 168 24.12 12.70 -4.55
CA TRP A 168 23.84 11.73 -5.61
C TRP A 168 23.85 12.39 -7.00
N ASN A 169 23.17 13.53 -7.18
CA ASN A 169 23.21 14.30 -8.42
C ASN A 169 24.65 14.69 -8.81
N THR A 170 25.45 15.23 -7.87
CA THR A 170 26.84 15.62 -8.17
C THR A 170 27.78 14.47 -8.53
N THR A 171 27.39 13.23 -8.22
CA THR A 171 28.20 12.03 -8.47
C THR A 171 27.60 11.11 -9.52
N ILE A 172 26.49 11.53 -10.17
CA ILE A 172 25.70 10.65 -11.02
C ILE A 172 26.46 10.14 -12.25
N GLU A 173 27.30 10.99 -12.84
CA GLU A 173 28.06 10.65 -14.05
C GLU A 173 29.05 9.49 -13.83
N TYR A 174 29.53 9.34 -12.59
CA TYR A 174 30.49 8.31 -12.18
C TYR A 174 29.83 7.05 -11.59
N GLN A 175 28.50 7.02 -11.50
CA GLN A 175 27.80 5.81 -11.09
C GLN A 175 27.95 4.74 -12.17
N MET A 176 27.97 3.48 -11.74
CA MET A 176 28.32 2.35 -12.59
C MET A 176 27.19 1.33 -12.60
N TYR A 177 26.88 0.80 -13.77
CA TYR A 177 26.04 -0.39 -13.93
C TYR A 177 26.77 -1.37 -14.84
N ASN A 178 26.96 -2.61 -14.36
CA ASN A 178 27.68 -3.66 -15.08
C ASN A 178 29.06 -3.23 -15.62
N GLY A 179 29.78 -2.38 -14.86
CA GLY A 179 31.10 -1.88 -15.25
C GLY A 179 31.10 -0.76 -16.29
N ILE A 180 29.93 -0.20 -16.62
CA ILE A 180 29.77 0.92 -17.55
C ILE A 180 29.26 2.14 -16.77
N GLU A 181 29.90 3.29 -16.98
CA GLU A 181 29.49 4.57 -16.39
C GLU A 181 28.11 4.99 -16.89
N TYR A 182 27.29 5.58 -16.01
CA TYR A 182 25.93 5.99 -16.34
C TYR A 182 25.89 6.92 -17.54
N ALA A 183 26.88 7.82 -17.70
CA ALA A 183 26.99 8.70 -18.85
C ALA A 183 27.01 7.95 -20.20
N LEU A 184 27.57 6.75 -20.23
CA LEU A 184 27.76 5.92 -21.42
C LEU A 184 26.65 4.89 -21.66
N LEU A 185 25.73 4.74 -20.70
CA LEU A 185 24.61 3.82 -20.84
C LEU A 185 23.61 4.28 -21.93
N PRO A 186 22.92 3.35 -22.60
CA PRO A 186 21.74 3.66 -23.41
C PRO A 186 20.62 4.32 -22.58
N ASP A 187 19.74 5.08 -23.23
CA ASP A 187 18.70 5.85 -22.55
C ASP A 187 17.77 4.98 -21.69
N GLU A 188 17.38 3.78 -22.16
CA GLU A 188 16.55 2.85 -21.38
C GLU A 188 17.27 2.30 -20.14
N GLU A 189 18.58 2.04 -20.23
CA GLU A 189 19.39 1.60 -19.10
C GLU A 189 19.56 2.73 -18.07
N LYS A 190 19.72 3.97 -18.54
CA LYS A 190 19.74 5.17 -17.69
C LYS A 190 18.41 5.35 -16.96
N ILE A 191 17.27 5.29 -17.67
CA ILE A 191 15.93 5.40 -17.08
C ILE A 191 15.78 4.42 -15.93
N VAL A 192 16.09 3.14 -16.15
CA VAL A 192 15.97 2.10 -15.14
C VAL A 192 16.86 2.36 -13.93
N CYS A 193 18.14 2.66 -14.16
CA CYS A 193 19.09 2.86 -13.07
C CYS A 193 18.74 4.09 -12.22
N ILE A 194 18.44 5.21 -12.87
CA ILE A 194 18.15 6.48 -12.20
C ILE A 194 16.81 6.41 -11.46
N SER A 195 15.78 5.79 -12.04
CA SER A 195 14.49 5.63 -11.36
C SER A 195 14.63 4.83 -10.06
N ASN A 196 15.35 3.70 -10.10
CA ASN A 196 15.57 2.89 -8.90
C ASN A 196 16.47 3.61 -7.88
N ASP A 197 17.55 4.26 -8.31
CA ASP A 197 18.41 5.04 -7.42
C ASP A 197 17.64 6.16 -6.73
N PHE A 198 16.90 6.95 -7.51
CA PHE A 198 16.11 8.06 -6.98
C PHE A 198 15.10 7.59 -5.94
N LEU A 199 14.39 6.49 -6.21
CA LEU A 199 13.45 5.86 -5.29
C LEU A 199 14.11 5.48 -3.95
N HIS A 200 15.31 4.89 -3.99
CA HIS A 200 16.04 4.50 -2.77
C HIS A 200 16.63 5.69 -2.02
N LYS A 201 17.21 6.66 -2.73
CA LYS A 201 17.75 7.89 -2.11
C LYS A 201 16.67 8.73 -1.43
N THR A 202 15.44 8.65 -1.92
CA THR A 202 14.27 9.32 -1.34
C THR A 202 13.50 8.45 -0.35
N LYS A 203 13.79 7.14 -0.29
CA LYS A 203 12.98 6.16 0.44
C LYS A 203 11.49 6.27 0.07
N GLY A 204 11.20 6.46 -1.21
CA GLY A 204 9.84 6.61 -1.73
C GLY A 204 9.12 7.89 -1.30
N THR A 205 9.84 8.89 -0.77
CA THR A 205 9.28 10.15 -0.27
C THR A 205 10.05 11.32 -0.85
N TRP A 206 9.40 12.08 -1.73
CA TRP A 206 10.01 13.20 -2.46
C TRP A 206 9.10 14.42 -2.51
N SER A 207 9.72 15.60 -2.56
CA SER A 207 9.08 16.86 -2.92
C SER A 207 9.15 17.08 -4.43
N THR A 208 8.39 18.04 -4.98
CA THR A 208 8.56 18.39 -6.40
C THR A 208 9.92 19.03 -6.66
N ALA A 209 10.55 19.68 -5.68
CA ALA A 209 11.92 20.16 -5.83
C ALA A 209 12.91 19.01 -6.07
N ASP A 210 12.71 17.88 -5.39
CA ASP A 210 13.48 16.65 -5.64
C ASP A 210 13.20 16.09 -7.04
N LEU A 211 11.94 16.15 -7.50
CA LEU A 211 11.59 15.77 -8.88
C LEU A 211 12.21 16.69 -9.94
N MET A 212 12.35 18.00 -9.64
CA MET A 212 13.06 18.93 -10.52
C MET A 212 14.56 18.67 -10.53
N LEU A 213 15.15 18.27 -9.40
CA LEU A 213 16.54 17.82 -9.34
C LEU A 213 16.75 16.53 -10.15
N LEU A 214 15.82 15.57 -10.06
CA LEU A 214 15.80 14.39 -10.92
C LEU A 214 15.77 14.78 -12.40
N LYS A 215 14.91 15.73 -12.78
CA LYS A 215 14.84 16.25 -14.15
C LYS A 215 16.18 16.81 -14.63
N SER A 216 16.88 17.56 -13.77
CA SER A 216 18.23 18.07 -14.06
C SER A 216 19.23 16.93 -14.23
N THR A 217 19.21 15.98 -13.30
CA THR A 217 20.08 14.79 -13.30
C THR A 217 19.94 13.98 -14.60
N LEU A 218 18.71 13.78 -15.07
CA LEU A 218 18.43 13.10 -16.35
C LEU A 218 19.00 13.89 -17.54
N ALA A 219 18.85 15.22 -17.53
CA ALA A 219 19.38 16.08 -18.59
C ALA A 219 20.92 16.12 -18.62
N GLU A 220 21.55 16.14 -17.44
CA GLU A 220 23.01 16.11 -17.27
C GLU A 220 23.61 14.82 -17.84
N LEU A 221 22.94 13.67 -17.64
CA LEU A 221 23.30 12.39 -18.26
C LEU A 221 22.97 12.29 -19.77
N GLY A 222 22.49 13.37 -20.37
CA GLY A 222 22.23 13.45 -21.81
C GLY A 222 20.93 12.81 -22.27
N LEU A 223 20.00 12.43 -21.35
CA LEU A 223 18.71 11.92 -21.79
C LEU A 223 17.91 13.03 -22.48
N PRO A 224 17.17 12.72 -23.56
CA PRO A 224 16.37 13.68 -24.29
C PRO A 224 15.06 13.99 -23.57
N ILE A 225 15.11 14.61 -22.38
CA ILE A 225 13.95 14.88 -21.49
C ILE A 225 12.81 15.71 -22.12
N ARG A 226 13.05 16.32 -23.29
CA ARG A 226 12.04 17.06 -24.06
C ARG A 226 11.38 16.24 -25.17
N GLN A 227 11.96 15.10 -25.54
CA GLN A 227 11.42 14.20 -26.56
C GLN A 227 10.38 13.25 -25.95
N SER A 228 9.67 12.56 -26.82
CA SER A 228 8.71 11.52 -26.46
C SER A 228 9.37 10.14 -26.44
N ILE A 229 8.79 9.25 -25.63
CA ILE A 229 9.08 7.82 -25.57
C ILE A 229 7.74 7.07 -25.60
N THR A 230 7.76 5.83 -26.07
CA THR A 230 6.60 4.93 -25.98
C THR A 230 6.90 3.81 -24.98
N SER A 231 5.90 3.35 -24.23
CA SER A 231 6.10 2.18 -23.37
C SER A 231 6.44 0.94 -24.20
N LYS A 232 5.94 0.84 -25.44
CA LYS A 232 6.32 -0.21 -26.39
C LYS A 232 7.83 -0.25 -26.64
N SER A 233 8.48 0.89 -26.92
CA SER A 233 9.93 0.94 -27.13
C SER A 233 10.71 0.56 -25.86
N PHE A 234 10.21 0.95 -24.69
CA PHE A 234 10.78 0.57 -23.41
C PHE A 234 10.70 -0.95 -23.17
N TYR A 235 9.52 -1.58 -23.30
CA TYR A 235 9.38 -3.04 -23.14
C TYR A 235 10.18 -3.83 -24.19
N ASN A 236 10.23 -3.29 -25.40
CA ASN A 236 11.04 -3.83 -26.48
C ASN A 236 12.52 -3.91 -26.11
N TYR A 237 13.05 -2.88 -25.44
CA TYR A 237 14.40 -2.88 -24.90
C TYR A 237 14.55 -3.89 -23.73
N LEU A 238 13.67 -3.80 -22.72
CA LEU A 238 13.71 -4.67 -21.53
C LEU A 238 13.62 -6.16 -21.88
N SER A 239 12.83 -6.53 -22.89
CA SER A 239 12.66 -7.92 -23.31
C SER A 239 13.96 -8.59 -23.76
N GLN A 240 14.97 -7.81 -24.12
CA GLN A 240 16.30 -8.27 -24.52
C GLN A 240 17.32 -8.25 -23.38
N LYS A 241 17.01 -7.62 -22.24
CA LYS A 241 17.91 -7.42 -21.11
C LYS A 241 17.24 -7.83 -19.78
N PRO A 242 17.08 -9.13 -19.49
CA PRO A 242 16.48 -9.59 -18.24
C PRO A 242 17.17 -9.03 -16.97
N ASP A 243 18.50 -8.93 -16.98
CA ASP A 243 19.28 -8.37 -15.87
C ASP A 243 18.90 -6.92 -15.54
N LEU A 244 18.47 -6.15 -16.56
CA LEU A 244 18.01 -4.78 -16.37
C LEU A 244 16.68 -4.71 -15.63
N ILE A 245 15.83 -5.73 -15.78
CA ILE A 245 14.61 -5.82 -14.98
C ILE A 245 14.97 -6.13 -13.52
N SER A 246 15.94 -7.01 -13.27
CA SER A 246 16.47 -7.23 -11.91
C SER A 246 17.05 -5.94 -11.31
N ARG A 247 17.71 -5.10 -12.12
CA ARG A 247 18.19 -3.78 -11.70
C ARG A 247 17.07 -2.79 -11.36
N LEU A 248 15.96 -2.83 -12.11
CA LEU A 248 14.79 -1.98 -11.87
C LEU A 248 14.13 -2.28 -10.52
N PHE A 249 14.03 -3.58 -10.18
CA PHE A 249 13.47 -4.06 -8.93
C PHE A 249 14.54 -4.33 -7.85
N ALA A 250 15.75 -3.79 -8.00
CA ALA A 250 16.79 -3.96 -6.98
C ALA A 250 16.30 -3.40 -5.64
N ASP A 251 16.31 -4.25 -4.60
CA ASP A 251 15.78 -3.96 -3.27
C ASP A 251 14.29 -3.54 -3.26
N ILE A 252 13.50 -4.08 -4.20
CA ILE A 252 12.04 -3.96 -4.27
C ILE A 252 11.43 -5.37 -4.31
N PRO A 253 10.49 -5.71 -3.43
CA PRO A 253 9.82 -7.02 -3.43
C PRO A 253 8.99 -7.22 -4.70
N LEU A 254 9.42 -8.13 -5.58
CA LEU A 254 8.70 -8.47 -6.82
C LEU A 254 7.34 -9.14 -6.55
N ASP A 255 7.21 -9.85 -5.44
CA ASP A 255 5.96 -10.46 -4.99
C ASP A 255 4.89 -9.43 -4.64
N ALA A 256 5.28 -8.21 -4.22
CA ALA A 256 4.35 -7.12 -3.98
C ALA A 256 3.55 -6.72 -5.24
N LEU A 257 4.06 -7.03 -6.45
CA LEU A 257 3.30 -6.83 -7.70
C LEU A 257 1.98 -7.59 -7.69
N GLN A 258 1.88 -8.74 -7.01
CA GLN A 258 0.64 -9.52 -6.94
C GLN A 258 -0.50 -8.77 -6.23
N THR A 259 -0.14 -7.83 -5.34
CA THR A 259 -1.09 -7.02 -4.56
C THR A 259 -1.61 -5.79 -5.32
N ILE A 260 -1.11 -5.55 -6.53
CA ILE A 260 -1.44 -4.38 -7.34
C ILE A 260 -2.22 -4.81 -8.56
N GLU A 261 -3.34 -4.13 -8.78
CA GLU A 261 -4.17 -4.34 -9.96
C GLU A 261 -3.47 -3.81 -11.22
N PRO A 262 -3.62 -4.45 -12.39
CA PRO A 262 -2.92 -4.04 -13.61
C PRO A 262 -3.08 -2.57 -14.00
N TYR A 263 -4.24 -1.98 -13.72
CA TYR A 263 -4.54 -0.58 -14.04
C TYR A 263 -4.02 0.42 -13.01
N GLN A 264 -3.58 -0.02 -11.83
CA GLN A 264 -2.98 0.84 -10.81
C GLN A 264 -1.53 1.18 -11.14
N ALA A 265 -0.77 0.20 -11.65
CA ALA A 265 0.64 0.35 -12.01
C ALA A 265 0.91 -0.20 -13.43
N PRO A 266 0.35 0.43 -14.47
CA PRO A 266 0.32 -0.12 -15.83
C PRO A 266 1.72 -0.29 -16.43
N VAL A 267 2.68 0.59 -16.12
CA VAL A 267 4.05 0.49 -16.65
C VAL A 267 4.74 -0.73 -16.05
N LEU A 268 4.70 -0.88 -14.73
CA LEU A 268 5.32 -2.04 -14.07
C LEU A 268 4.62 -3.35 -14.41
N LYS A 269 3.31 -3.34 -14.64
CA LYS A 269 2.57 -4.53 -15.06
C LYS A 269 2.95 -5.00 -16.45
N GLY A 270 3.34 -4.07 -17.34
CA GLY A 270 3.98 -4.41 -18.61
C GLY A 270 5.38 -5.02 -18.43
N VAL A 271 6.16 -4.54 -17.47
CA VAL A 271 7.46 -5.14 -17.11
C VAL A 271 7.28 -6.55 -16.51
N GLU A 272 6.34 -6.73 -15.58
CA GLU A 272 5.99 -8.03 -15.00
C GLU A 272 5.58 -9.01 -16.11
N LYS A 273 4.74 -8.57 -17.05
CA LYS A 273 4.34 -9.41 -18.20
C LYS A 273 5.53 -9.80 -19.07
N THR A 274 6.49 -8.89 -19.26
CA THR A 274 7.73 -9.16 -19.99
C THR A 274 8.54 -10.28 -19.32
N LEU A 275 8.62 -10.30 -17.98
CA LEU A 275 9.26 -11.39 -17.23
C LEU A 275 8.50 -12.71 -17.37
N LYS A 276 7.18 -12.68 -17.16
CA LYS A 276 6.35 -13.89 -17.20
C LYS A 276 6.38 -14.58 -18.57
N LEU A 277 6.35 -13.83 -19.66
CA LEU A 277 6.46 -14.39 -21.03
C LEU A 277 7.83 -15.04 -21.32
N ASN A 278 8.84 -14.77 -20.51
CA ASN A 278 10.15 -15.43 -20.57
C ASN A 278 10.28 -16.59 -19.58
N ALA A 279 9.31 -16.77 -18.67
CA ALA A 279 9.30 -17.75 -17.60
C ALA A 279 7.95 -18.51 -17.57
N ASP A 280 7.11 -18.27 -16.55
CA ASP A 280 5.93 -19.07 -16.24
C ASP A 280 4.85 -19.04 -17.33
N GLU A 281 4.76 -17.96 -18.11
CA GLU A 281 3.81 -17.80 -19.21
C GLU A 281 4.46 -18.01 -20.59
N LYS A 282 5.69 -18.54 -20.64
CA LYS A 282 6.39 -18.83 -21.90
C LYS A 282 5.56 -19.74 -22.82
N TYR A 283 4.78 -20.66 -22.25
CA TYR A 283 3.89 -21.55 -22.99
C TYR A 283 2.90 -20.81 -23.91
N ILE A 284 2.54 -19.55 -23.60
CA ILE A 284 1.66 -18.73 -24.45
C ILE A 284 2.39 -18.38 -25.75
N VAL A 285 3.64 -17.96 -25.66
CA VAL A 285 4.48 -17.65 -26.82
C VAL A 285 4.74 -18.93 -27.61
N ASP A 286 5.15 -20.00 -26.93
CA ASP A 286 5.44 -21.29 -27.55
C ASP A 286 4.22 -21.81 -28.33
N SER A 287 3.01 -21.74 -27.75
CA SER A 287 1.76 -22.15 -28.41
C SER A 287 1.49 -21.36 -29.69
N VAL A 288 1.69 -20.03 -29.68
CA VAL A 288 1.49 -19.18 -30.87
C VAL A 288 2.54 -19.51 -31.94
N THR A 289 3.80 -19.64 -31.55
CA THR A 289 4.90 -19.95 -32.47
C THR A 289 4.76 -21.34 -33.10
N GLU A 290 4.28 -22.34 -32.35
CA GLU A 290 4.02 -23.68 -32.86
C GLU A 290 2.93 -23.68 -33.95
N GLN A 291 1.82 -22.97 -33.73
CA GLN A 291 0.76 -22.85 -34.74
C GLN A 291 1.23 -22.13 -36.00
N LEU A 292 2.04 -21.07 -35.88
CA LEU A 292 2.60 -20.35 -37.02
C LEU A 292 3.59 -21.22 -37.80
N ASN A 293 4.41 -22.00 -37.10
CA ASN A 293 5.30 -22.99 -37.71
C ASN A 293 4.51 -24.06 -38.48
N MET A 294 3.44 -24.61 -37.89
CA MET A 294 2.57 -25.59 -38.56
C MET A 294 1.91 -25.01 -39.81
N ALA A 295 1.56 -23.72 -39.80
CA ALA A 295 1.00 -23.01 -40.95
C ALA A 295 2.06 -22.56 -41.98
N GLY A 296 3.35 -22.76 -41.72
CA GLY A 296 4.44 -22.32 -42.61
C GLY A 296 4.60 -20.79 -42.68
N VAL A 297 4.12 -20.06 -41.69
CA VAL A 297 4.19 -18.59 -41.64
C VAL A 297 5.45 -18.16 -40.91
N ALA A 298 6.27 -17.32 -41.54
CA ALA A 298 7.44 -16.73 -40.89
C ALA A 298 7.02 -15.74 -39.78
N PHE A 299 7.69 -15.77 -38.64
CA PHE A 299 7.39 -14.90 -37.51
C PHE A 299 8.66 -14.43 -36.78
N ASN A 300 8.46 -13.45 -35.91
CA ASN A 300 9.49 -12.92 -35.02
C ASN A 300 9.00 -13.03 -33.57
N ASP A 301 9.68 -13.85 -32.75
CA ASP A 301 9.36 -14.08 -31.34
C ASP A 301 9.20 -12.78 -30.55
N ARG A 302 10.04 -11.79 -30.86
CA ARG A 302 10.04 -10.48 -30.20
C ARG A 302 8.77 -9.70 -30.51
N GLU A 303 8.33 -9.70 -31.76
CA GLU A 303 7.09 -9.03 -32.16
C GLU A 303 5.86 -9.74 -31.58
N ILE A 304 5.88 -11.07 -31.50
CA ILE A 304 4.83 -11.85 -30.82
C ILE A 304 4.75 -11.46 -29.34
N LYS A 305 5.88 -11.44 -28.62
CA LYS A 305 5.92 -11.04 -27.21
C LYS A 305 5.40 -9.62 -27.00
N LEU A 306 5.84 -8.67 -27.83
CA LEU A 306 5.36 -7.29 -27.76
C LEU A 306 3.87 -7.17 -28.05
N SER A 307 3.36 -7.93 -29.02
CA SER A 307 1.93 -7.99 -29.32
C SER A 307 1.14 -8.52 -28.11
N ILE A 308 1.62 -9.59 -27.46
CA ILE A 308 0.98 -10.13 -26.25
C ILE A 308 1.01 -9.11 -25.10
N ILE A 309 2.14 -8.44 -24.85
CA ILE A 309 2.25 -7.38 -23.83
C ILE A 309 1.26 -6.25 -24.15
N GLN A 310 1.19 -5.82 -25.41
CA GLN A 310 0.27 -4.78 -25.86
C GLN A 310 -1.19 -5.19 -25.61
N GLN A 311 -1.59 -6.42 -25.97
CA GLN A 311 -2.95 -6.89 -25.70
C GLN A 311 -3.23 -7.04 -24.20
N TYR A 312 -2.26 -7.48 -23.41
CA TYR A 312 -2.39 -7.56 -21.96
C TYR A 312 -2.64 -6.17 -21.34
N LEU A 313 -1.82 -5.18 -21.68
CA LEU A 313 -1.95 -3.81 -21.19
C LEU A 313 -3.26 -3.17 -21.64
N LYS A 314 -3.63 -3.39 -22.90
CA LYS A 314 -4.87 -2.88 -23.48
C LYS A 314 -6.12 -3.37 -22.74
N ASN A 315 -6.13 -4.65 -22.38
CA ASN A 315 -7.32 -5.31 -21.84
C ASN A 315 -7.38 -5.25 -20.31
N ASN A 316 -6.24 -5.31 -19.62
CA ASN A 316 -6.18 -5.41 -18.16
C ASN A 316 -5.72 -4.11 -17.49
N ALA A 317 -4.77 -3.40 -18.09
CA ALA A 317 -4.21 -2.16 -17.54
C ALA A 317 -4.87 -0.88 -18.11
N TYR A 318 -5.68 -1.04 -19.16
CA TYR A 318 -6.31 0.04 -19.93
C TYR A 318 -5.29 1.06 -20.47
N MET A 319 -4.14 0.55 -20.92
CA MET A 319 -3.04 1.35 -21.41
C MET A 319 -2.74 0.97 -22.87
N ASN A 320 -2.67 1.97 -23.76
CA ASN A 320 -2.09 1.80 -25.08
C ASN A 320 -0.58 2.13 -25.06
N PRO A 321 0.32 1.14 -25.17
CA PRO A 321 1.76 1.36 -25.06
C PRO A 321 2.38 2.05 -26.29
N GLU A 322 1.61 2.31 -27.34
CA GLU A 322 2.07 3.00 -28.56
C GLU A 322 1.90 4.52 -28.50
N VAL A 323 1.17 5.02 -27.50
CA VAL A 323 1.00 6.46 -27.30
C VAL A 323 2.32 7.07 -26.85
N GLU A 324 2.71 8.15 -27.51
CA GLU A 324 3.89 8.93 -27.16
C GLU A 324 3.67 9.75 -25.89
N VAL A 325 4.61 9.64 -24.95
CA VAL A 325 4.62 10.39 -23.68
C VAL A 325 5.95 11.10 -23.54
N ASN A 326 5.99 12.30 -22.96
CA ASN A 326 7.26 12.98 -22.68
C ASN A 326 8.15 12.10 -21.80
N LEU A 327 9.46 12.02 -22.08
CA LEU A 327 10.38 11.13 -21.37
C LEU A 327 10.41 11.40 -19.85
N PHE A 328 10.41 12.65 -19.42
CA PHE A 328 10.38 12.96 -17.99
C PHE A 328 9.06 12.54 -17.37
N ASP A 329 7.93 12.80 -18.05
CA ASP A 329 6.61 12.37 -17.58
C ASP A 329 6.53 10.82 -17.50
N PHE A 330 7.16 10.09 -18.41
CA PHE A 330 7.27 8.61 -18.35
C PHE A 330 8.11 8.13 -17.16
N VAL A 331 9.23 8.80 -16.85
CA VAL A 331 10.05 8.49 -15.67
C VAL A 331 9.25 8.72 -14.38
N LEU A 332 8.46 9.79 -14.31
CA LEU A 332 7.58 10.05 -13.16
C LEU A 332 6.51 8.98 -12.99
N GLU A 333 5.89 8.55 -14.09
CA GLU A 333 4.92 7.45 -14.08
C GLU A 333 5.56 6.15 -13.58
N LEU A 334 6.75 5.81 -14.09
CA LEU A 334 7.51 4.65 -13.61
C LEU A 334 7.84 4.75 -12.11
N LEU A 335 8.22 5.94 -11.62
CA LEU A 335 8.50 6.16 -10.19
C LEU A 335 7.25 6.01 -9.32
N VAL A 336 6.10 6.51 -9.77
CA VAL A 336 4.82 6.35 -9.08
C VAL A 336 4.48 4.86 -8.97
N ASP A 337 4.57 4.11 -10.07
CA ASP A 337 4.32 2.67 -10.08
C ASP A 337 5.28 1.93 -9.13
N LEU A 338 6.58 2.24 -9.17
CA LEU A 338 7.59 1.65 -8.28
C LEU A 338 7.32 1.97 -6.81
N ASN A 339 6.90 3.18 -6.49
CA ASN A 339 6.61 3.58 -5.11
C ASN A 339 5.44 2.79 -4.52
N MET A 340 4.46 2.43 -5.35
CA MET A 340 3.30 1.64 -4.91
C MET A 340 3.68 0.25 -4.38
N ILE A 341 4.77 -0.35 -4.89
CA ILE A 341 5.31 -1.63 -4.40
C ILE A 341 6.47 -1.46 -3.42
N TYR A 342 7.27 -0.41 -3.55
CA TYR A 342 8.42 -0.17 -2.67
C TYR A 342 8.02 -0.01 -1.21
N LYS A 343 6.89 0.66 -0.96
CA LYS A 343 6.31 0.83 0.37
C LYS A 343 5.35 -0.30 0.78
N ALA A 344 5.22 -1.36 -0.02
CA ALA A 344 4.29 -2.45 0.27
C ALA A 344 4.68 -3.24 1.54
N GLU A 345 5.96 -3.33 1.89
CA GLU A 345 6.41 -4.04 3.11
C GLU A 345 5.97 -3.38 4.43
N ALA A 346 5.56 -2.11 4.40
CA ALA A 346 5.01 -1.44 5.59
C ALA A 346 3.57 -1.88 5.92
N TYR A 347 2.90 -2.57 4.99
CA TYR A 347 1.57 -3.13 5.17
C TYR A 347 1.49 -4.46 4.42
N THR A 348 2.02 -5.51 5.04
CA THR A 348 1.49 -6.85 4.81
C THR A 348 0.02 -6.83 5.23
N GLU A 349 -0.85 -6.54 4.27
CA GLU A 349 -2.13 -7.21 4.19
C GLU A 349 -1.80 -8.71 4.24
N THR A 350 -1.84 -9.29 5.44
CA THR A 350 -2.02 -10.73 5.62
C THR A 350 -3.45 -11.02 5.14
N ILE A 351 -3.61 -11.06 3.82
CA ILE A 351 -4.68 -11.80 3.19
C ILE A 351 -4.25 -13.26 3.34
N ASP A 352 -4.58 -13.84 4.50
CA ASP A 352 -4.92 -15.25 4.50
C ASP A 352 -6.29 -15.30 3.81
N GLU A 353 -6.30 -15.83 2.59
CA GLU A 353 -7.50 -16.29 1.92
C GLU A 353 -8.12 -17.41 2.76
N GLU A 354 -8.86 -17.08 3.82
CA GLU A 354 -9.79 -18.03 4.42
C GLU A 354 -10.92 -17.31 5.17
N SER A 355 -12.13 -17.48 4.61
CA SER A 355 -13.43 -17.40 5.28
C SER A 355 -13.97 -16.02 5.69
N ASP A 356 -14.81 -15.49 4.79
CA ASP A 356 -15.94 -14.57 4.99
C ASP A 356 -17.01 -15.13 5.96
N ALA A 357 -16.59 -15.63 7.13
CA ALA A 357 -17.51 -15.99 8.21
C ALA A 357 -17.52 -14.86 9.25
N ALA A 358 -18.72 -14.38 9.55
CA ALA A 358 -18.93 -13.37 10.58
C ALA A 358 -18.36 -13.81 11.94
N GLY A 359 -17.48 -12.98 12.52
CA GLY A 359 -17.22 -12.97 13.96
C GLY A 359 -16.02 -13.77 14.48
N ASP A 360 -14.92 -13.81 13.73
CA ASP A 360 -13.70 -14.55 14.12
C ASP A 360 -12.61 -13.69 14.80
N TYR A 361 -12.86 -12.42 15.14
CA TYR A 361 -11.84 -11.57 15.79
C TYR A 361 -12.33 -10.92 17.09
N ASP A 362 -11.44 -10.86 18.07
CA ASP A 362 -11.62 -10.16 19.34
C ASP A 362 -10.57 -9.03 19.44
N LEU A 363 -11.02 -7.87 19.90
CA LEU A 363 -10.18 -6.69 20.13
C LEU A 363 -9.96 -6.51 21.62
N PHE A 364 -8.70 -6.41 22.02
CA PHE A 364 -8.30 -6.30 23.42
C PHE A 364 -7.57 -5.00 23.69
N LEU A 365 -7.90 -4.37 24.81
CA LEU A 365 -7.14 -3.28 25.41
C LEU A 365 -6.02 -3.91 26.23
N ILE A 366 -4.77 -3.55 25.95
CA ILE A 366 -3.60 -3.92 26.75
C ILE A 366 -3.35 -2.86 27.82
N ASP A 367 -3.36 -1.60 27.40
CA ASP A 367 -3.14 -0.45 28.27
C ASP A 367 -3.94 0.74 27.73
N ALA A 368 -4.60 1.49 28.60
CA ALA A 368 -5.31 2.71 28.21
C ALA A 368 -4.38 3.92 28.03
N GLY A 369 -3.12 3.83 28.49
CA GLY A 369 -2.16 4.91 28.48
C GLY A 369 -2.59 6.12 29.33
N ASP A 370 -1.84 7.22 29.20
CA ASP A 370 -2.06 8.43 30.01
C ASP A 370 -3.29 9.24 29.58
N SER A 371 -3.75 9.05 28.33
CA SER A 371 -4.87 9.79 27.73
C SER A 371 -6.23 9.11 27.94
N LYS A 372 -6.49 8.63 29.16
CA LYS A 372 -7.70 7.87 29.55
C LYS A 372 -9.03 8.49 29.08
N ILE A 373 -9.16 9.81 29.14
CA ILE A 373 -10.36 10.53 28.69
C ILE A 373 -10.56 10.42 27.17
N LYS A 374 -9.48 10.51 26.38
CA LYS A 374 -9.54 10.37 24.92
C LYS A 374 -9.91 8.94 24.54
N VAL A 375 -9.34 7.95 25.23
CA VAL A 375 -9.64 6.52 25.03
C VAL A 375 -11.09 6.19 25.38
N MET A 376 -11.62 6.73 26.48
CA MET A 376 -13.05 6.60 26.83
C MET A 376 -13.96 7.21 25.76
N LYS A 377 -13.55 8.31 25.12
CA LYS A 377 -14.30 8.91 24.00
C LYS A 377 -14.31 7.99 22.78
N VAL A 378 -13.19 7.35 22.45
CA VAL A 378 -13.12 6.35 21.36
C VAL A 378 -14.03 5.15 21.64
N PHE A 379 -14.08 4.65 22.88
CA PHE A 379 -15.01 3.58 23.26
C PHE A 379 -16.47 3.96 23.06
N LYS A 380 -16.84 5.21 23.33
CA LYS A 380 -18.20 5.70 23.10
C LYS A 380 -18.50 5.89 21.61
N ASP A 381 -17.62 6.56 20.89
CA ASP A 381 -17.88 7.02 19.52
C ASP A 381 -17.70 5.90 18.49
N SER A 382 -16.73 4.99 18.71
CA SER A 382 -16.38 3.92 17.76
C SER A 382 -16.89 2.54 18.17
N CYS A 383 -17.07 2.28 19.47
CA CYS A 383 -17.53 0.97 19.98
C CYS A 383 -18.97 1.00 20.51
N GLY A 384 -19.60 2.18 20.63
CA GLY A 384 -20.98 2.32 21.14
C GLY A 384 -21.14 2.02 22.63
N LEU A 385 -20.04 1.98 23.40
CA LEU A 385 -20.07 1.66 24.83
C LEU A 385 -20.59 2.84 25.66
N SER A 386 -21.32 2.52 26.73
CA SER A 386 -21.75 3.52 27.71
C SER A 386 -20.54 4.11 28.45
N LEU A 387 -20.72 5.29 29.05
CA LEU A 387 -19.64 5.95 29.81
C LEU A 387 -19.13 5.10 30.98
N GLU A 388 -20.02 4.28 31.56
CA GLU A 388 -19.70 3.38 32.66
C GLU A 388 -18.85 2.19 32.18
N GLU A 389 -19.24 1.56 31.06
CA GLU A 389 -18.47 0.47 30.44
C GLU A 389 -17.09 0.94 29.96
N ALA A 390 -17.03 2.10 29.30
CA ALA A 390 -15.77 2.70 28.85
C ALA A 390 -14.83 3.02 30.02
N ARG A 391 -15.36 3.56 31.13
CA ARG A 391 -14.58 3.83 32.35
C ARG A 391 -14.07 2.54 32.98
N LYS A 392 -14.88 1.49 32.97
CA LYS A 392 -14.50 0.17 33.50
C LYS A 392 -13.35 -0.43 32.69
N LEU A 393 -13.44 -0.46 31.35
CA LEU A 393 -12.39 -0.99 30.48
C LEU A 393 -11.05 -0.26 30.67
N VAL A 394 -11.07 1.07 30.74
CA VAL A 394 -9.85 1.88 30.94
C VAL A 394 -9.19 1.63 32.30
N ASN A 395 -9.95 1.28 33.33
CA ASN A 395 -9.43 1.03 34.67
C ASN A 395 -9.07 -0.43 34.94
N MET A 396 -9.56 -1.35 34.10
CA MET A 396 -9.35 -2.80 34.25
C MET A 396 -8.47 -3.38 33.14
N ALA A 397 -7.76 -2.54 32.38
CA ALA A 397 -6.81 -3.00 31.38
C ALA A 397 -5.73 -3.91 32.02
N PRO A 398 -5.35 -5.03 31.37
CA PRO A 398 -5.82 -5.49 30.07
C PRO A 398 -7.25 -6.09 30.10
N ALA A 399 -8.08 -5.79 29.10
CA ALA A 399 -9.49 -6.18 29.01
C ALA A 399 -9.98 -6.35 27.56
N THR A 400 -10.96 -7.22 27.34
CA THR A 400 -11.63 -7.35 26.02
C THR A 400 -12.54 -6.15 25.76
N ILE A 401 -12.36 -5.50 24.61
CA ILE A 401 -13.15 -4.32 24.18
C ILE A 401 -14.36 -4.76 23.39
N LEU A 402 -14.14 -5.60 22.36
CA LEU A 402 -15.16 -6.14 21.48
C LEU A 402 -14.81 -7.60 21.18
N SER A 403 -15.83 -8.45 21.08
CA SER A 403 -15.67 -9.86 20.70
C SER A 403 -16.50 -10.21 19.49
N ARG A 404 -16.05 -11.18 18.71
CA ARG A 404 -16.71 -11.70 17.50
C ARG A 404 -17.04 -10.59 16.49
N ILE A 405 -16.09 -9.71 16.25
CA ILE A 405 -16.17 -8.66 15.24
C ILE A 405 -15.43 -9.07 13.97
N THR A 406 -15.65 -8.33 12.88
CA THR A 406 -14.91 -8.54 11.63
C THR A 406 -13.47 -8.03 11.77
N LYS A 407 -12.54 -8.58 10.98
CA LYS A 407 -11.13 -8.16 10.95
C LYS A 407 -11.00 -6.65 10.75
N ASP A 408 -11.74 -6.10 9.78
CA ASP A 408 -11.70 -4.69 9.43
C ASP A 408 -12.22 -3.79 10.56
N GLN A 409 -13.28 -4.22 11.26
CA GLN A 409 -13.79 -3.49 12.43
C GLN A 409 -12.77 -3.52 13.57
N ALA A 410 -12.12 -4.67 13.81
CA ALA A 410 -11.12 -4.80 14.85
C ALA A 410 -9.90 -3.92 14.60
N ILE A 411 -9.35 -3.96 13.38
CA ILE A 411 -8.19 -3.16 12.95
C ILE A 411 -8.52 -1.65 12.97
N ALA A 412 -9.70 -1.24 12.50
CA ALA A 412 -10.11 0.16 12.52
C ALA A 412 -10.16 0.71 13.95
N VAL A 413 -10.81 0.00 14.86
CA VAL A 413 -10.94 0.43 16.26
C VAL A 413 -9.59 0.35 16.99
N GLU A 414 -8.79 -0.69 16.75
CA GLU A 414 -7.42 -0.83 17.28
C GLU A 414 -6.57 0.40 16.92
N ASN A 415 -6.60 0.81 15.66
CA ASN A 415 -5.83 1.96 15.19
C ASN A 415 -6.31 3.27 15.81
N ILE A 416 -7.62 3.49 15.94
CA ILE A 416 -8.14 4.72 16.59
C ILE A 416 -7.72 4.75 18.07
N LEU A 417 -7.74 3.61 18.76
CA LEU A 417 -7.26 3.49 20.14
C LEU A 417 -5.76 3.78 20.26
N ARG A 418 -4.95 3.27 19.33
CA ARG A 418 -3.51 3.57 19.24
C ARG A 418 -3.24 5.07 19.07
N HIS A 419 -3.97 5.75 18.19
CA HIS A 419 -3.87 7.20 18.00
C HIS A 419 -4.35 7.99 19.23
N ALA A 420 -5.27 7.44 20.03
CA ALA A 420 -5.70 8.02 21.29
C ALA A 420 -4.71 7.78 22.45
N GLY A 421 -3.62 7.04 22.21
CA GLY A 421 -2.56 6.75 23.18
C GLY A 421 -2.75 5.44 23.95
N ALA A 422 -3.71 4.59 23.58
CA ALA A 422 -3.89 3.26 24.15
C ALA A 422 -3.08 2.20 23.39
N LYS A 423 -2.71 1.13 24.07
CA LYS A 423 -2.20 -0.10 23.45
C LYS A 423 -3.36 -1.07 23.34
N ALA A 424 -3.70 -1.46 22.12
CA ALA A 424 -4.71 -2.46 21.83
C ALA A 424 -4.17 -3.46 20.81
N ILE A 425 -4.69 -4.69 20.83
CA ILE A 425 -4.34 -5.75 19.90
C ILE A 425 -5.59 -6.48 19.41
N THR A 426 -5.61 -6.87 18.14
CA THR A 426 -6.63 -7.73 17.53
C THR A 426 -6.11 -9.15 17.44
N LYS A 427 -6.89 -10.14 17.90
CA LYS A 427 -6.59 -11.57 17.77
C LYS A 427 -7.77 -12.37 17.25
N THR A 428 -7.49 -13.52 16.64
CA THR A 428 -8.52 -14.44 16.17
C THR A 428 -9.21 -15.11 17.35
N TYR A 429 -10.55 -15.21 17.35
CA TYR A 429 -11.39 -15.82 18.39
C TYR A 429 -11.03 -17.28 18.71
N LYS A 430 -10.35 -17.98 17.79
CA LYS A 430 -9.81 -19.34 18.00
C LYS A 430 -8.58 -19.37 18.93
N GLU A 431 -7.89 -18.25 19.16
CA GLU A 431 -6.84 -18.16 20.17
C GLU A 431 -7.49 -18.01 21.56
N ASN A 432 -7.28 -18.98 22.46
CA ASN A 432 -7.79 -18.86 23.83
C ASN A 432 -6.95 -17.81 24.58
N VAL A 433 -7.55 -16.67 24.93
CA VAL A 433 -6.88 -15.60 25.69
C VAL A 433 -7.22 -15.71 27.17
N HIS A 434 -6.21 -15.71 28.05
CA HIS A 434 -6.37 -15.76 29.50
C HIS A 434 -5.66 -14.59 30.18
N PHE A 435 -6.23 -14.09 31.26
CA PHE A 435 -5.61 -13.07 32.11
C PHE A 435 -5.11 -13.72 33.40
N VAL A 436 -3.82 -13.55 33.72
CA VAL A 436 -3.22 -14.00 34.99
C VAL A 436 -2.75 -12.80 35.80
N HIS A 437 -2.77 -12.89 37.13
CA HIS A 437 -2.40 -11.77 38.00
C HIS A 437 -0.98 -11.98 38.53
N ALA A 438 -0.19 -10.90 38.58
CA ALA A 438 1.09 -10.92 39.28
C ALA A 438 0.84 -11.04 40.79
N ASN A 439 1.66 -11.82 41.50
CA ASN A 439 1.48 -12.05 42.94
C ASN A 439 2.39 -11.17 43.82
N ARG A 440 3.27 -10.34 43.21
CA ARG A 440 4.20 -9.41 43.86
C ARG A 440 4.60 -8.29 42.86
N ASP A 441 5.10 -7.19 43.39
CA ASP A 441 5.68 -6.10 42.59
C ASP A 441 7.02 -6.55 41.96
N GLY A 442 7.34 -6.05 40.76
CA GLY A 442 8.69 -6.11 40.20
C GLY A 442 8.80 -5.60 38.76
N ILE A 443 9.95 -5.82 38.10
CA ILE A 443 10.25 -5.22 36.79
C ILE A 443 10.75 -6.29 35.82
N ILE A 444 10.17 -6.35 34.61
CA ILE A 444 10.65 -7.22 33.55
C ILE A 444 11.86 -6.57 32.87
N LYS A 445 13.06 -7.13 33.05
CA LYS A 445 14.28 -6.70 32.33
C LYS A 445 14.79 -7.85 31.45
N LEU A 446 14.87 -7.60 30.13
CA LEU A 446 15.51 -8.52 29.16
C LEU A 446 17.03 -8.31 29.21
N LYS A 447 17.81 -9.40 29.21
CA LYS A 447 19.20 -9.36 29.69
C LYS A 447 20.23 -8.75 28.73
N ASP A 448 20.02 -8.76 27.40
CA ASP A 448 20.91 -8.09 26.43
C ASP A 448 20.31 -8.07 25.00
N PRO A 449 20.29 -6.94 24.24
CA PRO A 449 19.70 -6.87 22.89
C PRO A 449 20.59 -7.38 21.73
N THR A 450 21.81 -7.87 21.98
CA THR A 450 22.80 -8.15 20.89
C THR A 450 23.38 -9.57 20.82
N TYR A 451 22.92 -10.55 21.59
CA TYR A 451 23.39 -11.95 21.48
C TYR A 451 22.43 -12.82 20.63
N PHE A 452 22.97 -13.50 19.63
CA PHE A 452 22.21 -14.26 18.61
C PHE A 452 22.51 -15.76 18.68
N ILE A 453 21.47 -16.60 18.69
CA ILE A 453 21.59 -18.05 18.41
C ILE A 453 21.21 -18.27 16.94
N LYS A 454 22.01 -19.06 16.22
CA LYS A 454 21.80 -19.40 14.80
C LYS A 454 20.71 -20.48 14.68
N THR A 455 19.87 -20.37 13.64
CA THR A 455 18.82 -21.34 13.31
C THR A 455 19.41 -22.74 13.09
N GLY A 456 18.99 -23.71 13.92
CA GLY A 456 19.28 -25.14 13.72
C GLY A 456 19.86 -25.90 14.93
N GLU A 457 20.23 -25.23 16.03
CA GLU A 457 20.75 -25.93 17.22
C GLU A 457 19.66 -26.14 18.28
N TYR A 458 19.43 -27.40 18.66
CA TYR A 458 18.78 -27.75 19.93
C TYR A 458 19.74 -27.40 21.07
N VAL A 459 19.33 -26.49 21.95
CA VAL A 459 20.06 -26.24 23.20
C VAL A 459 19.73 -27.39 24.17
N GLN A 460 20.56 -28.44 24.14
CA GLN A 460 20.68 -29.36 25.26
C GLN A 460 21.44 -28.65 26.39
N ASP A 461 20.79 -27.74 27.08
CA ASP A 461 21.07 -27.47 28.49
C ASP A 461 20.14 -26.39 29.02
N ASN A 462 19.82 -26.54 30.31
CA ASN A 462 18.90 -25.75 31.13
C ASN A 462 19.39 -24.31 31.38
N THR A 463 19.91 -23.66 30.35
CA THR A 463 20.60 -22.37 30.43
C THR A 463 19.54 -21.27 30.51
N LYS A 464 19.35 -20.72 31.71
CA LYS A 464 18.48 -19.55 31.96
C LYS A 464 18.96 -18.35 31.13
N LEU A 465 18.23 -18.03 30.06
CA LEU A 465 18.55 -16.92 29.15
C LEU A 465 17.87 -15.58 29.53
N ALA A 466 17.08 -15.55 30.61
CA ALA A 466 16.53 -14.32 31.18
C ALA A 466 16.58 -14.36 32.71
N GLU A 467 16.96 -13.25 33.33
CA GLU A 467 16.92 -13.06 34.78
C GLU A 467 15.98 -11.89 35.05
N ILE A 468 14.74 -12.20 35.42
CA ILE A 468 13.81 -11.23 35.99
C ILE A 468 14.22 -11.09 37.45
N SER A 469 14.69 -9.90 37.85
CA SER A 469 14.80 -9.59 39.27
C SER A 469 13.39 -9.47 39.86
N ASP A 470 12.98 -10.51 40.58
CA ASP A 470 11.97 -10.53 41.64
C ASP A 470 10.47 -10.41 41.30
N VAL A 471 9.97 -11.00 40.21
CA VAL A 471 8.53 -11.34 40.12
C VAL A 471 8.32 -12.85 40.03
N ILE A 472 7.91 -13.48 41.14
CA ILE A 472 7.45 -14.87 41.16
C ILE A 472 5.98 -14.89 40.68
N ILE A 473 5.76 -15.12 39.39
CA ILE A 473 4.42 -15.40 38.84
C ILE A 473 4.14 -16.91 38.99
N ASN A 474 3.91 -17.39 40.23
CA ASN A 474 3.64 -18.81 40.58
C ASN A 474 4.73 -19.83 40.10
N PRO A 475 5.05 -20.91 40.85
CA PRO A 475 6.19 -21.78 40.53
C PRO A 475 6.01 -22.66 39.27
N THR A 476 4.88 -22.52 38.56
CA THR A 476 4.57 -23.27 37.34
C THR A 476 4.97 -22.56 36.04
N PHE A 477 5.51 -21.34 36.10
CA PHE A 477 5.79 -20.51 34.92
C PHE A 477 7.30 -20.34 34.71
N THR A 478 7.82 -20.78 33.55
CA THR A 478 9.21 -20.48 33.12
C THR A 478 9.18 -19.67 31.84
N ILE A 479 9.83 -18.51 31.81
CA ILE A 479 9.76 -17.59 30.68
C ILE A 479 11.00 -17.74 29.77
N PHE A 480 10.77 -17.89 28.47
CA PHE A 480 11.78 -18.03 27.41
C PHE A 480 11.57 -16.96 26.32
N SER A 481 12.61 -16.64 25.54
CA SER A 481 12.54 -15.72 24.40
C SER A 481 12.95 -16.40 23.10
N SER A 482 12.29 -16.10 21.98
CA SER A 482 12.63 -16.58 20.62
C SER A 482 12.68 -15.43 19.59
N LYS A 483 13.50 -15.54 18.52
CA LYS A 483 13.76 -14.51 17.47
C LYS A 483 13.03 -14.86 16.16
N LYS A 484 12.29 -13.94 15.48
CA LYS A 484 12.65 -12.91 14.46
C LYS A 484 11.35 -12.10 14.11
N SER A 485 11.29 -10.88 13.56
CA SER A 485 12.17 -9.74 13.23
C SER A 485 11.37 -8.44 13.47
N ASP A 486 12.08 -7.32 13.64
CA ASP A 486 11.60 -5.93 13.76
C ASP A 486 10.64 -5.61 14.92
N SER A 487 11.24 -5.04 15.97
CA SER A 487 10.64 -4.26 17.08
C SER A 487 9.93 -4.97 18.24
N SER A 488 9.71 -6.30 18.25
CA SER A 488 9.16 -6.96 19.45
C SER A 488 9.81 -8.32 19.77
N THR A 489 10.33 -8.46 21.00
CA THR A 489 10.77 -9.76 21.53
C THR A 489 9.52 -10.56 21.90
N LYS A 490 9.27 -11.70 21.25
CA LYS A 490 8.19 -12.61 21.67
C LYS A 490 8.64 -13.38 22.90
N ILE A 491 7.87 -13.23 23.97
CA ILE A 491 8.11 -13.86 25.27
C ILE A 491 7.18 -15.05 25.39
N PHE A 492 7.70 -16.19 25.79
CA PHE A 492 6.95 -17.42 25.96
C PHE A 492 6.97 -17.85 27.42
N ALA A 493 5.84 -18.29 27.97
CA ALA A 493 5.80 -18.96 29.26
C ALA A 493 5.58 -20.46 29.05
N ASN A 494 6.32 -21.30 29.77
CA ASN A 494 5.97 -22.70 29.97
C ASN A 494 5.05 -22.80 31.19
N VAL A 495 3.83 -23.31 31.00
CA VAL A 495 2.90 -23.63 32.10
C VAL A 495 2.59 -25.11 32.06
N LYS A 496 3.01 -25.84 33.11
CA LYS A 496 2.76 -27.29 33.24
C LYS A 496 3.17 -28.10 32.00
N GLY A 497 4.27 -27.74 31.34
CA GLY A 497 4.82 -28.47 30.18
C GLY A 497 4.30 -28.00 28.82
N LYS A 498 3.44 -26.98 28.76
CA LYS A 498 2.98 -26.36 27.51
C LYS A 498 3.58 -24.97 27.33
N LEU A 499 3.96 -24.59 26.12
CA LEU A 499 4.43 -23.23 25.80
C LEU A 499 3.24 -22.32 25.46
N PHE A 500 3.34 -21.05 25.87
CA PHE A 500 2.32 -20.02 25.68
C PHE A 500 2.98 -18.71 25.28
N SER A 501 2.38 -17.95 24.38
CA SER A 501 2.88 -16.61 24.07
C SER A 501 2.36 -15.60 25.09
N VAL A 502 3.26 -14.73 25.55
CA VAL A 502 3.03 -13.74 26.60
C VAL A 502 3.27 -12.37 26.03
N PHE A 503 2.31 -11.47 26.25
CA PHE A 503 2.47 -10.07 25.85
C PHE A 503 2.91 -9.24 27.05
N VAL A 504 4.21 -8.90 27.10
CA VAL A 504 4.80 -8.03 28.12
C VAL A 504 5.90 -7.16 27.51
N GLU A 505 6.03 -5.93 27.99
CA GLU A 505 7.03 -4.97 27.48
C GLU A 505 8.36 -5.03 28.24
N HIS A 506 9.45 -4.76 27.52
CA HIS A 506 10.76 -4.62 28.14
C HIS A 506 10.77 -3.39 29.07
N GLY A 507 11.15 -3.59 30.33
CA GLY A 507 11.16 -2.54 31.35
C GLY A 507 9.81 -2.29 32.02
N GLN A 508 8.78 -3.10 31.73
CA GLN A 508 7.47 -2.97 32.37
C GLN A 508 7.56 -3.21 33.87
N ILE A 509 7.09 -2.22 34.65
CA ILE A 509 6.85 -2.36 36.08
C ILE A 509 5.52 -3.09 36.24
N ILE A 510 5.54 -4.16 37.02
CA ILE A 510 4.38 -4.97 37.35
C ILE A 510 4.08 -4.79 38.83
N GLU A 511 2.87 -4.38 39.16
CA GLU A 511 2.39 -4.29 40.54
C GLU A 511 1.70 -5.60 40.97
N ASN A 512 1.70 -5.88 42.27
CA ASN A 512 0.97 -6.99 42.86
C ASN A 512 -0.53 -6.87 42.53
N GLY A 513 -1.08 -7.89 41.90
CA GLY A 513 -2.45 -7.92 41.40
C GLY A 513 -2.63 -7.36 39.99
N GLN A 514 -1.57 -6.93 39.30
CA GLN A 514 -1.70 -6.44 37.92
C GLN A 514 -2.01 -7.62 36.96
N PRO A 515 -3.02 -7.50 36.07
CA PRO A 515 -3.33 -8.54 35.10
C PRO A 515 -2.33 -8.53 33.94
N ILE A 516 -1.92 -9.72 33.51
CA ILE A 516 -1.01 -10.00 32.41
C ILE A 516 -1.77 -10.87 31.41
N MET A 517 -1.70 -10.51 30.13
CA MET A 517 -2.37 -11.24 29.06
C MET A 517 -1.51 -12.43 28.59
N LEU A 518 -2.13 -13.61 28.55
CA LEU A 518 -1.59 -14.84 27.97
C LEU A 518 -2.42 -15.24 26.76
N ILE A 519 -1.75 -15.61 25.67
CA ILE A 519 -2.40 -16.13 24.48
C ILE A 519 -2.00 -17.60 24.35
N LEU A 520 -2.99 -18.50 24.47
CA LEU A 520 -2.78 -19.93 24.22
C LEU A 520 -2.83 -20.17 22.70
N SER A 521 -1.69 -20.49 22.11
CA SER A 521 -1.65 -21.17 20.82
C SER A 521 -1.59 -22.67 21.07
N GLU A 522 -2.46 -23.44 20.42
CA GLU A 522 -2.19 -24.87 20.23
C GLU A 522 -1.17 -24.97 19.09
N GLU A 523 0.12 -25.07 19.43
CA GLU A 523 1.13 -25.65 18.53
C GLU A 523 1.31 -27.14 18.85
#